data_AF-A0A1F2WYY9-F1
#
_entry.id   AF-A0A1F2WYY9-F1
#
_cell.length_a   1.000
_cell.length_b   1.000
_cell.length_c   1.000
_cell.angle_alpha   90.00
_cell.angle_beta   90.00
_cell.angle_gamma   90.00
#
_symmetry.space_group_name_H-M   'P 1'
#
loop_
_entity.id
_entity.type
_entity.pdbx_description
1 polymer ?
#
loop_
_entity_poly.entity_id
_entity_poly.type
_entity_poly.pdbx_seq_one_letter_code
_entity_poly.pdbx_strand_id
1 'polypeptide(L)'
;MEKYQEGRGAKIMNKTMKIILIVCVIVLVLAISGSMIYYFAFAKPANERANLEWEKEKLRKEEEQREEEKQQEVFEESVRRSALFECLDNAYKTYIEQWNEQCEELGKPDDCELPKITADWLNEYYDKACDDCYKLYGSD
;
A
#
# COMPACT_ATOMS: atom_id res chain seq x y z
N MET A 1 -80.35 -17.71 48.29
CA MET A 1 -80.05 -17.19 46.93
C MET A 1 -78.56 -16.81 46.77
N GLU A 2 -77.63 -17.40 47.51
CA GLU A 2 -76.18 -17.06 47.40
C GLU A 2 -75.39 -17.96 46.45
N LYS A 3 -75.74 -19.24 46.29
CA LYS A 3 -74.97 -20.17 45.43
C LYS A 3 -75.06 -19.91 43.92
N TYR A 4 -75.93 -18.99 43.48
CA TYR A 4 -76.14 -18.70 42.05
C TYR A 4 -75.29 -17.51 41.54
N GLN A 5 -74.64 -16.78 42.43
CA GLN A 5 -73.73 -15.67 42.11
C GLN A 5 -72.28 -16.14 41.89
N GLU A 6 -71.85 -17.22 42.56
CA GLU A 6 -70.47 -17.74 42.52
C GLU A 6 -70.09 -18.39 41.18
N GLY A 7 -71.00 -19.16 40.55
CA GLY A 7 -70.72 -19.85 39.28
C GLY A 7 -70.70 -18.94 38.05
N ARG A 8 -71.33 -17.76 38.13
CA ARG A 8 -71.38 -16.79 37.02
C ARG A 8 -70.09 -15.96 36.95
N GLY A 9 -69.50 -15.65 38.11
CA GLY A 9 -68.19 -15.00 38.22
C GLY A 9 -67.08 -15.84 37.60
N ALA A 10 -66.98 -17.14 37.91
CA ALA A 10 -65.93 -18.02 37.40
C ALA A 10 -65.93 -18.19 35.87
N LYS A 11 -67.11 -18.24 35.24
CA LYS A 11 -67.25 -18.41 33.78
C LYS A 11 -66.93 -17.12 33.01
N ILE A 12 -67.30 -15.97 33.56
CA ILE A 12 -66.97 -14.64 33.01
C ILE A 12 -65.47 -14.37 33.19
N MET A 13 -64.90 -14.73 34.33
CA MET A 13 -63.48 -14.57 34.67
C MET A 13 -62.55 -15.39 33.76
N ASN A 14 -62.95 -16.60 33.34
CA ASN A 14 -62.21 -17.39 32.36
C ASN A 14 -62.27 -16.76 30.95
N LYS A 15 -63.42 -16.19 30.56
CA LYS A 15 -63.59 -15.54 29.25
C LYS A 15 -62.80 -14.23 29.17
N THR A 16 -62.80 -13.42 30.22
CA THR A 16 -61.98 -12.20 30.31
C THR A 16 -60.48 -12.52 30.42
N MET A 17 -60.09 -13.56 31.17
CA MET A 17 -58.70 -14.04 31.22
C MET A 17 -58.19 -14.51 29.86
N LYS A 18 -59.02 -15.23 29.09
CA LYS A 18 -58.69 -15.62 27.71
C LYS A 18 -58.50 -14.43 26.78
N ILE A 19 -59.36 -13.41 26.88
CA ILE A 19 -59.23 -12.18 26.08
C ILE A 19 -57.93 -11.44 26.43
N ILE A 20 -57.60 -11.32 27.73
CA ILE A 20 -56.36 -10.69 28.18
C ILE A 20 -55.14 -11.45 27.64
N LEU A 21 -55.15 -12.78 27.71
CA LEU A 21 -54.06 -13.60 27.17
C LEU A 21 -53.89 -13.42 25.65
N ILE A 22 -55.00 -13.36 24.89
CA ILE A 22 -54.94 -13.12 23.44
C ILE A 22 -54.34 -11.73 23.14
N VAL A 23 -54.73 -10.70 23.88
CA VAL A 23 -54.17 -9.34 23.72
C VAL A 23 -52.68 -9.31 24.05
N CYS A 24 -52.25 -9.97 25.13
CA CYS A 24 -50.83 -10.09 25.48
C CYS A 24 -50.03 -10.79 24.37
N VAL A 25 -50.57 -11.87 23.78
CA VAL A 25 -49.93 -12.57 22.66
C VAL A 25 -49.82 -11.68 21.43
N ILE A 26 -50.87 -10.93 21.09
CA ILE A 26 -50.84 -10.00 19.94
C ILE A 26 -49.79 -8.91 20.15
N VAL A 27 -49.69 -8.33 21.35
CA VAL A 27 -48.68 -7.31 21.66
C VAL A 27 -47.26 -7.87 21.54
N LEU A 28 -47.03 -9.10 22.02
CA LEU A 28 -45.73 -9.76 21.88
C LEU A 28 -45.37 -10.00 20.41
N VAL A 29 -46.32 -10.46 19.60
CA VAL A 29 -46.10 -10.66 18.15
C VAL A 29 -45.78 -9.33 17.45
N LEU A 30 -46.51 -8.26 17.78
CA LEU A 30 -46.26 -6.93 17.21
C LEU A 30 -44.88 -6.39 17.62
N ALA A 31 -44.48 -6.57 18.88
CA ALA A 31 -43.17 -6.16 19.37
C ALA A 31 -42.03 -6.89 18.64
N ILE A 32 -42.14 -8.21 18.46
CA ILE A 32 -41.15 -9.02 17.73
C ILE A 32 -41.09 -8.58 16.26
N SER A 33 -42.24 -8.38 15.61
CA SER A 33 -42.29 -7.93 14.21
C SER A 33 -41.69 -6.53 14.02
N GLY A 34 -41.99 -5.58 14.91
CA GLY A 34 -41.43 -4.24 14.88
C GLY A 34 -39.91 -4.24 15.08
N SER A 35 -39.40 -5.08 15.99
CA SER A 35 -37.97 -5.26 16.23
C SER A 35 -37.24 -5.83 15.01
N MET A 36 -37.81 -6.85 14.35
CA MET A 36 -37.27 -7.40 13.11
C MET A 36 -37.22 -6.34 11.98
N ILE A 37 -38.31 -5.59 11.79
CA ILE A 37 -38.36 -4.53 10.78
C ILE A 37 -37.30 -3.45 11.06
N TYR A 38 -37.12 -3.05 12.32
CA TYR A 38 -36.07 -2.10 12.71
C TYR A 38 -34.66 -2.62 12.39
N TYR A 39 -34.36 -3.88 12.69
CA TYR A 39 -33.07 -4.48 12.40
C TYR A 39 -32.76 -4.50 10.89
N PHE A 40 -33.72 -4.93 10.07
CA PHE A 40 -33.53 -4.99 8.62
C PHE A 40 -33.50 -3.61 7.96
N ALA A 41 -34.31 -2.66 8.43
CA ALA A 41 -34.42 -1.34 7.81
C ALA A 41 -33.28 -0.38 8.21
N PHE A 42 -32.74 -0.49 9.42
CA PHE A 42 -31.74 0.46 9.94
C PHE A 42 -30.39 -0.18 10.27
N ALA A 43 -30.37 -1.27 11.06
CA ALA A 43 -29.11 -1.83 11.57
C ALA A 43 -28.28 -2.51 10.48
N LYS A 44 -28.93 -3.30 9.60
CA LYS A 44 -28.26 -4.00 8.50
C LYS A 44 -27.61 -3.04 7.48
N PRO A 45 -28.33 -2.07 6.88
CA PRO A 45 -27.74 -1.18 5.88
C PRO A 45 -26.67 -0.24 6.45
N ALA A 46 -26.73 0.13 7.73
CA ALA A 46 -25.69 0.94 8.37
C ALA A 46 -24.36 0.16 8.48
N ASN A 47 -24.42 -1.10 8.90
CA ASN A 47 -23.23 -1.94 9.04
C ASN A 47 -22.59 -2.28 7.69
N GLU A 48 -23.41 -2.57 6.67
CA GLU A 48 -22.93 -2.91 5.32
C GLU A 48 -22.21 -1.72 4.67
N ARG A 49 -22.73 -0.50 4.82
CA ARG A 49 -22.05 0.71 4.32
C ARG A 49 -20.72 0.97 5.01
N ALA A 50 -20.66 0.84 6.33
CA ALA A 50 -19.41 1.01 7.08
C ALA A 50 -18.35 -0.01 6.64
N ASN A 51 -18.75 -1.26 6.39
CA ASN A 51 -17.83 -2.29 5.89
C ASN A 51 -17.35 -2.01 4.46
N LEU A 52 -18.25 -1.58 3.56
CA LEU A 52 -17.90 -1.20 2.19
C LEU A 52 -16.98 0.02 2.14
N GLU A 53 -17.21 1.02 2.99
CA GLU A 53 -16.35 2.19 3.09
C GLU A 53 -14.96 1.83 3.61
N TRP A 54 -14.90 0.99 4.65
CA TRP A 54 -13.64 0.48 5.18
C TRP A 54 -12.86 -0.34 4.13
N GLU A 55 -13.54 -1.18 3.35
CA GLU A 55 -12.92 -1.97 2.29
C GLU A 55 -12.39 -1.08 1.15
N LYS A 56 -13.18 -0.08 0.72
CA LYS A 56 -12.73 0.90 -0.29
C LYS A 56 -11.53 1.71 0.18
N GLU A 57 -11.55 2.16 1.43
CA GLU A 57 -10.44 2.91 2.01
C GLU A 57 -9.18 2.05 2.08
N LYS A 58 -9.32 0.78 2.45
CA LYS A 58 -8.21 -0.17 2.45
C LYS A 58 -7.63 -0.37 1.05
N LEU A 59 -8.48 -0.60 0.05
CA LEU A 59 -8.05 -0.75 -1.34
C LEU A 59 -7.35 0.52 -1.85
N ARG A 60 -7.91 1.71 -1.57
CA ARG A 60 -7.29 2.98 -1.97
C ARG A 60 -5.89 3.14 -1.37
N LYS A 61 -5.73 2.81 -0.08
CA LYS A 61 -4.41 2.87 0.58
C LYS A 61 -3.43 1.86 0.01
N GLU A 62 -3.86 0.65 -0.31
CA GLU A 62 -3.00 -0.36 -0.94
C GLU A 62 -2.58 0.06 -2.36
N GLU A 63 -3.45 0.74 -3.10
CA GLU A 63 -3.13 1.33 -4.41
C GLU A 63 -2.16 2.51 -4.29
N GLU A 64 -2.41 3.45 -3.37
CA GLU A 64 -1.54 4.59 -3.07
C GLU A 64 -0.13 4.10 -2.67
N GLN A 65 -0.04 3.13 -1.75
CA GLN A 65 1.24 2.54 -1.33
C GLN A 65 1.99 1.90 -2.50
N ARG A 66 1.29 1.15 -3.36
CA ARG A 66 1.91 0.54 -4.54
C ARG A 66 2.40 1.59 -5.54
N GLU A 67 1.68 2.70 -5.68
CA GLU A 67 2.09 3.79 -6.55
C GLU A 67 3.32 4.52 -5.98
N GLU A 68 3.34 4.78 -4.67
CA GLU A 68 4.49 5.33 -3.97
C GLU A 68 5.72 4.42 -4.09
N GLU A 69 5.57 3.11 -3.88
CA GLU A 69 6.66 2.13 -4.07
C GLU A 69 7.22 2.16 -5.49
N LYS A 70 6.36 2.21 -6.51
CA LYS A 70 6.80 2.32 -7.91
C LYS A 70 7.52 3.64 -8.19
N GLN A 71 7.01 4.74 -7.65
CA GLN A 71 7.66 6.04 -7.81
C GLN A 71 9.02 6.06 -7.11
N GLN A 72 9.12 5.44 -5.94
CA GLN A 72 10.37 5.28 -5.23
C GLN A 72 11.37 4.42 -6.01
N GLU A 73 10.93 3.28 -6.55
CA GLU A 73 11.78 2.41 -7.38
C GLU A 73 12.33 3.14 -8.62
N VAL A 74 11.45 3.87 -9.34
CA VAL A 74 11.86 4.69 -10.50
C VAL A 74 12.84 5.80 -10.08
N PHE A 75 12.59 6.44 -8.94
CA PHE A 75 13.48 7.47 -8.42
C PHE A 75 14.85 6.89 -8.05
N GLU A 76 14.90 5.76 -7.32
CA GLU A 76 16.12 5.06 -6.95
C GLU A 76 16.91 4.61 -8.19
N GLU A 77 16.25 4.09 -9.22
CA GLU A 77 16.89 3.75 -10.50
C GLU A 77 17.51 4.99 -11.16
N SER A 78 16.78 6.11 -11.16
CA SER A 78 17.25 7.37 -11.76
C SER A 78 18.48 7.94 -11.05
N VAL A 79 18.50 7.86 -9.72
CA VAL A 79 19.64 8.30 -8.88
C VAL A 79 20.83 7.38 -9.14
N ARG A 80 20.63 6.06 -9.14
CA ARG A 80 21.69 5.09 -9.42
C ARG A 80 22.28 5.30 -10.81
N ARG A 81 21.45 5.52 -11.84
CA ARG A 81 21.92 5.78 -13.21
C ARG A 81 22.75 7.07 -13.29
N SER A 82 22.31 8.12 -12.59
CA SER A 82 23.06 9.38 -12.50
C SER A 82 24.42 9.17 -11.83
N ALA A 83 24.46 8.42 -10.72
CA ALA A 83 25.70 8.10 -10.03
C ALA A 83 26.67 7.26 -10.87
N LEU A 84 26.15 6.29 -11.63
CA LEU A 84 26.95 5.51 -12.59
C LEU A 84 27.58 6.43 -13.65
N PHE A 85 26.77 7.33 -14.23
CA PHE A 85 27.26 8.26 -15.25
C PHE A 85 28.34 9.19 -14.70
N GLU A 86 28.13 9.76 -13.52
CA GLU A 86 29.11 10.61 -12.84
C GLU A 86 30.41 9.86 -12.55
N CYS A 87 30.32 8.60 -12.09
CA CYS A 87 31.48 7.76 -11.84
C CYS A 87 32.30 7.52 -13.11
N LEU A 88 31.64 7.16 -14.22
CA LEU A 88 32.29 6.91 -15.51
C LEU A 88 32.90 8.18 -16.10
N ASP A 89 32.21 9.32 -16.00
CA ASP A 89 32.72 10.62 -16.44
C ASP A 89 33.97 11.02 -15.64
N ASN A 90 33.97 10.80 -14.33
CA ASN A 90 35.14 11.06 -13.50
C ASN A 90 36.31 10.13 -13.86
N ALA A 91 36.06 8.84 -14.08
CA ALA A 91 37.09 7.90 -14.52
C ALA A 91 37.73 8.34 -15.84
N TYR A 92 36.93 8.81 -16.80
CA TYR A 92 37.42 9.30 -18.08
C TYR A 92 38.21 10.61 -17.94
N LYS A 93 37.74 11.55 -17.12
CA LYS A 93 38.48 12.80 -16.84
C LYS A 93 39.85 12.51 -16.24
N THR A 94 39.91 11.65 -15.23
CA THR A 94 41.19 11.24 -14.63
C THR A 94 42.10 10.56 -15.65
N TYR A 95 41.55 9.70 -16.52
CA TYR A 95 42.32 9.06 -17.58
C TYR A 95 42.94 10.10 -18.54
N ILE A 96 42.16 11.07 -19.02
CA ILE A 96 42.64 12.12 -19.92
C ILE A 96 43.66 13.03 -19.23
N GLU A 97 43.42 13.41 -17.97
CA GLU A 97 44.37 14.21 -17.18
C GLU A 97 45.72 13.50 -17.06
N GLN A 98 45.71 12.21 -16.68
CA GLN A 98 46.93 11.41 -16.58
C GLN A 98 47.60 11.19 -17.94
N TRP A 99 46.82 10.99 -19.00
CA TRP A 99 47.35 10.86 -20.36
C TRP A 99 48.11 12.11 -20.78
N ASN A 100 47.51 13.29 -20.56
CA ASN A 100 48.09 14.57 -20.93
C ASN A 100 49.31 14.92 -20.05
N GLU A 101 49.29 14.57 -18.76
CA GLU A 101 50.46 14.69 -17.88
C GLU A 101 51.65 13.88 -18.44
N GLN A 102 51.41 12.64 -18.89
CA GLN A 102 52.45 11.82 -19.51
C GLN A 102 52.92 12.39 -20.85
N CYS A 103 52.06 13.07 -21.60
CA CYS A 103 52.45 13.78 -22.82
C CYS A 103 53.32 15.00 -22.52
N GLU A 104 52.97 15.76 -21.49
CA GLU A 104 53.74 16.93 -21.04
C GLU A 104 55.14 16.51 -20.58
N GLU A 105 55.27 15.40 -19.85
CA GLU A 105 56.56 14.83 -19.44
C GLU A 105 57.47 14.47 -20.63
N LEU A 106 56.87 14.14 -21.78
CA LEU A 106 57.58 13.88 -23.04
C LEU A 106 57.84 15.14 -23.87
N GLY A 107 57.42 16.32 -23.40
CA GLY A 107 57.48 17.58 -24.13
C GLY A 107 56.58 17.60 -25.38
N LYS A 108 55.52 16.78 -25.37
CA LYS A 108 54.54 16.66 -26.46
C LYS A 108 53.24 17.42 -26.09
N PRO A 109 52.43 17.82 -27.08
CA PRO A 109 51.10 18.37 -26.82
C PRO A 109 50.16 17.32 -26.21
N ASP A 110 49.02 17.77 -25.67
CA ASP A 110 47.91 16.92 -25.23
C ASP A 110 47.49 15.90 -26.32
N ASP A 111 46.91 14.78 -25.88
CA ASP A 111 46.47 13.67 -26.74
C ASP A 111 47.59 13.09 -27.64
N CYS A 112 48.83 13.13 -27.17
CA CYS A 112 49.96 12.56 -27.90
C CYS A 112 49.98 11.02 -27.91
N GLU A 113 50.76 10.46 -28.83
CA GLU A 113 51.13 9.04 -28.77
C GLU A 113 52.13 8.78 -27.65
N LEU A 114 51.66 8.10 -26.60
CA LEU A 114 52.46 7.59 -25.49
C LEU A 114 53.20 6.29 -25.85
N PRO A 115 54.34 6.01 -25.20
CA PRO A 115 54.98 4.70 -25.27
C PRO A 115 54.01 3.59 -24.89
N LYS A 116 54.07 2.46 -25.61
CA LYS A 116 53.13 1.34 -25.46
C LYS A 116 52.94 0.91 -24.00
N ILE A 117 54.03 0.80 -23.24
CA ILE A 117 53.95 0.34 -21.83
C ILE A 117 53.13 1.32 -20.97
N THR A 118 53.33 2.63 -21.15
CA THR A 118 52.59 3.66 -20.42
C THR A 118 51.12 3.69 -20.86
N ALA A 119 50.87 3.64 -22.17
CA ALA A 119 49.52 3.61 -22.72
C ALA A 119 48.73 2.38 -22.23
N ASP A 120 49.33 1.19 -22.30
CA ASP A 120 48.71 -0.07 -21.84
C ASP A 120 48.37 0.02 -20.34
N TRP A 121 49.26 0.57 -19.51
CA TRP A 121 49.01 0.74 -18.07
C TRP A 121 47.87 1.72 -17.76
N LEU A 122 47.83 2.88 -18.45
CA LEU A 122 46.75 3.86 -18.28
C LEU A 122 45.40 3.30 -18.73
N ASN A 123 45.38 2.57 -19.85
CA ASN A 123 44.18 1.90 -20.35
C ASN A 123 43.68 0.85 -19.34
N GLU A 124 44.56 -0.02 -18.83
CA GLU A 124 44.18 -1.02 -17.83
C GLU A 124 43.63 -0.38 -16.55
N TYR A 125 44.24 0.74 -16.11
CA TYR A 125 43.76 1.47 -14.94
C TYR A 125 42.37 2.09 -15.18
N TYR A 126 42.14 2.68 -16.35
CA TYR A 126 40.84 3.22 -16.75
C TYR A 126 39.77 2.12 -16.84
N ASP A 127 40.07 1.00 -17.50
CA ASP A 127 39.15 -0.14 -17.62
C ASP A 127 38.73 -0.65 -16.23
N LYS A 128 39.70 -0.76 -15.31
CA LYS A 128 39.42 -1.16 -13.93
C LYS A 128 38.54 -0.14 -13.19
N ALA A 129 38.77 1.16 -13.39
CA ALA A 129 37.93 2.20 -12.79
C ALA A 129 36.49 2.13 -13.32
N CYS A 130 36.30 1.89 -14.63
CA CYS A 130 34.98 1.66 -15.20
C CYS A 130 34.30 0.42 -14.62
N ASP A 131 35.02 -0.70 -14.52
CA ASP A 131 34.51 -1.94 -13.91
C ASP A 131 34.05 -1.71 -12.47
N ASP A 132 34.81 -0.93 -11.70
CA ASP A 132 34.45 -0.61 -10.31
C ASP A 132 33.21 0.29 -10.25
N CYS A 133 33.02 1.23 -11.19
CA CYS A 133 31.77 1.98 -11.32
C CYS A 133 30.56 1.06 -11.58
N TYR A 134 30.70 0.09 -12.49
CA TYR A 134 29.63 -0.88 -12.77
C TYR A 134 29.38 -1.82 -11.59
N LYS A 135 30.39 -2.20 -10.80
CA LYS A 135 30.17 -2.99 -9.57
C LYS A 135 29.40 -2.21 -8.50
N LEU A 136 29.62 -0.90 -8.41
CA LEU A 136 28.98 -0.05 -7.41
C LEU A 136 27.55 0.36 -7.78
N TYR A 137 27.32 0.66 -9.06
CA TYR A 137 26.07 1.27 -9.53
C TYR A 137 25.40 0.51 -10.69
N GLY A 138 25.99 -0.58 -11.15
CA GLY A 138 25.41 -1.45 -12.17
C GLY A 138 24.09 -2.04 -11.71
N SER A 139 23.25 -2.34 -12.69
CA SER A 139 22.04 -3.15 -12.47
C SER A 139 22.43 -4.58 -12.80
N ASP A 140 22.19 -5.52 -11.89
CA ASP A 140 22.21 -6.96 -12.19
C ASP A 140 21.23 -7.31 -13.33
#